data_AF-A0A2G5MHV4-F1
#
_entry.id   AF-A0A2G5MHV4-F1
#
_cell.length_a   1.000
_cell.length_b   1.000
_cell.length_c   1.000
_cell.angle_alpha   90.00
_cell.angle_beta   90.00
_cell.angle_gamma   90.00
#
_symmetry.space_group_name_H-M   'P 1'
#
loop_
_entity.id
_entity.type
_entity.pdbx_description
1 polymer ?
#
loop_
_entity_poly.entity_id
_entity_poly.type
_entity_poly.pdbx_seq_one_letter_code
_entity_poly.pdbx_strand_id
1 'polypeptide(L)'
;MIADPSITSWQALTRDPGQLQRLQDNERLRWADPAAADKTLPTLAQALGKKNVWLPEVDSLNANILKNLTTQVAEKYLTQFQSILQDPAPALSQDVSIVRGAPSAGKTTFLTGQFALNTDVVKNMIQNRMPGTSMLQVHDQGAALVQQFMSPMEKRLGQPLTRDALYLWPNDFNQKIADIARLSQEPKLHFHDIQVDLATLCCRILKRGTDEAVMDFNVLSQFFSAGLEHRGPSIESVKNSQDRLKEYSLSAWNGQQNVLVAQRAPGAKDFVIKDQAQFDKVTARDSRSVQAEVESVRNTVIDAPFIEAFTAPLPPAQASAFGAALRRYEGQTFEQALKQHAQRKPVTTSVAARVLASVVPG
;
A
#
# COMPACT_ATOMS: atom_id res chain seq x y z
N MET A 1 -2.87 -16.18 21.40
CA MET A 1 -1.52 -16.78 21.40
C MET A 1 -0.55 -15.66 21.71
N ILE A 2 0.38 -15.79 22.65
CA ILE A 2 1.43 -14.77 22.84
C ILE A 2 2.61 -15.20 21.97
N ALA A 3 3.20 -14.27 21.22
CA ALA A 3 4.37 -14.58 20.41
C ALA A 3 5.54 -14.93 21.33
N ASP A 4 6.18 -16.08 21.09
CA ASP A 4 7.44 -16.39 21.74
C ASP A 4 8.50 -15.38 21.25
N PRO A 5 9.14 -14.62 22.14
CA PRO A 5 10.11 -13.59 21.76
C PRO A 5 11.37 -14.16 21.08
N SER A 6 11.62 -15.47 21.16
CA SER A 6 12.69 -16.15 20.42
C SER A 6 12.36 -16.37 18.94
N ILE A 7 11.08 -16.21 18.54
CA ILE A 7 10.64 -16.30 17.15
C ILE A 7 11.02 -14.99 16.45
N THR A 8 12.14 -15.02 15.74
CA THR A 8 12.68 -13.88 15.01
C THR A 8 12.04 -13.70 13.62
N SER A 9 11.37 -14.73 13.10
CA SER A 9 10.79 -14.74 11.76
C SER A 9 9.49 -15.55 11.71
N TRP A 10 8.59 -15.22 10.78
CA TRP A 10 7.34 -15.96 10.60
C TRP A 10 7.56 -17.40 10.13
N GLN A 11 8.70 -17.69 9.51
CA GLN A 11 9.04 -19.02 9.02
C GLN A 11 9.06 -20.05 10.17
N ALA A 12 9.46 -19.66 11.38
CA ALA A 12 9.42 -20.54 12.56
C ALA A 12 8.00 -20.91 13.00
N LEU A 13 6.96 -20.25 12.46
CA LEU A 13 5.55 -20.58 12.66
C LEU A 13 5.02 -21.58 11.61
N THR A 14 5.91 -22.22 10.87
CA THR A 14 5.60 -23.15 9.77
C THR A 14 6.24 -24.51 9.99
N ARG A 15 5.76 -25.51 9.23
CA ARG A 15 6.26 -26.89 9.31
C ARG A 15 7.54 -27.12 8.51
N ASP A 16 7.88 -26.24 7.56
CA ASP A 16 9.09 -26.32 6.74
C ASP A 16 9.73 -24.92 6.55
N PRO A 17 10.37 -24.38 7.59
CA PRO A 17 10.98 -23.05 7.54
C PRO A 17 12.08 -22.93 6.48
N GLY A 18 12.85 -24.00 6.25
CA GLY A 18 13.98 -23.99 5.32
C GLY A 18 13.54 -23.84 3.86
N GLN A 19 12.50 -24.57 3.45
CA GLN A 19 11.94 -24.42 2.10
C GLN A 19 11.36 -23.01 1.88
N LEU A 20 10.68 -22.46 2.89
CA LEU A 20 10.06 -21.14 2.78
C LEU A 20 11.11 -20.02 2.74
N GLN A 21 12.22 -20.16 3.46
CA GLN A 21 13.35 -19.23 3.36
C GLN A 21 13.90 -19.21 1.92
N ARG A 22 14.11 -20.38 1.30
CA ARG A 22 14.56 -20.47 -0.10
C ARG A 22 13.59 -19.77 -1.06
N LEU A 23 12.29 -19.90 -0.84
CA LEU A 23 11.28 -19.24 -1.69
C LEU A 23 11.29 -17.72 -1.50
N GLN A 24 11.44 -17.24 -0.26
CA GLN A 24 11.58 -15.81 0.04
C GLN A 24 12.83 -15.22 -0.63
N ASP A 25 13.97 -15.91 -0.55
CA ASP A 25 15.22 -15.46 -1.16
C ASP A 25 15.11 -15.46 -2.70
N ASN A 26 14.43 -16.45 -3.28
CA ASN A 26 14.14 -16.47 -4.71
C ASN A 26 13.23 -15.31 -5.14
N GLU A 27 12.22 -14.93 -4.35
CA GLU A 27 11.39 -13.75 -4.64
C GLU A 27 12.19 -12.45 -4.56
N ARG A 28 13.08 -12.30 -3.57
CA ARG A 28 13.99 -11.15 -3.48
C ARG A 28 14.92 -11.08 -4.69
N LEU A 29 15.44 -12.24 -5.14
CA LEU A 29 16.21 -12.33 -6.37
C LEU A 29 15.37 -11.95 -7.59
N ARG A 30 14.10 -12.36 -7.69
CA ARG A 30 13.21 -11.93 -8.80
C ARG A 30 13.07 -10.42 -8.90
N TRP A 31 13.20 -9.69 -7.79
CA TRP A 31 13.13 -8.23 -7.78
C TRP A 31 14.49 -7.59 -8.10
N ALA A 32 15.58 -8.10 -7.54
CA ALA A 32 16.91 -7.51 -7.69
C ALA A 32 17.60 -7.90 -9.01
N ASP A 33 17.46 -9.15 -9.42
CA ASP A 33 18.01 -9.72 -10.67
C ASP A 33 17.04 -10.79 -11.21
N PRO A 34 16.04 -10.39 -12.02
CA PRO A 34 15.04 -11.30 -12.58
C PRO A 34 15.62 -12.43 -13.44
N ALA A 35 16.85 -12.27 -13.97
CA ALA A 35 17.51 -13.27 -14.79
C ALA A 35 18.14 -14.38 -13.94
N ALA A 36 18.61 -14.05 -12.74
CA ALA A 36 19.18 -15.00 -11.78
C ALA A 36 18.13 -15.80 -10.97
N ALA A 37 16.86 -15.38 -11.01
CA ALA A 37 15.81 -16.02 -10.25
C ALA A 37 15.32 -17.35 -10.86
N ASP A 38 15.10 -18.35 -10.00
CA ASP A 38 14.54 -19.64 -10.39
C ASP A 38 13.05 -19.49 -10.72
N LYS A 39 12.73 -19.62 -12.00
CA LYS A 39 11.36 -19.53 -12.54
C LYS A 39 10.54 -20.81 -12.33
N THR A 40 11.18 -21.91 -11.93
CA THR A 40 10.51 -23.19 -11.67
C THR A 40 9.89 -23.26 -10.28
N LEU A 41 10.39 -22.44 -9.34
CA LEU A 41 9.84 -22.36 -7.98
C LEU A 41 8.49 -21.62 -7.96
N PRO A 42 7.52 -22.10 -7.15
CA PRO A 42 6.29 -21.35 -6.89
C PRO A 42 6.61 -20.03 -6.18
N THR A 43 5.66 -19.09 -6.19
CA THR A 43 5.79 -17.90 -5.35
C THR A 43 5.67 -18.27 -3.87
N LEU A 44 6.25 -17.46 -2.99
CA LEU A 44 6.15 -17.62 -1.55
C LEU A 44 4.69 -17.64 -1.12
N ALA A 45 3.89 -16.71 -1.63
CA ALA A 45 2.46 -16.65 -1.34
C ALA A 45 1.68 -17.89 -1.83
N GLN A 46 2.05 -18.47 -2.98
CA GLN A 46 1.49 -19.74 -3.44
C GLN A 46 1.85 -20.90 -2.50
N ALA A 47 3.09 -20.95 -2.02
CA ALA A 47 3.51 -21.95 -1.04
C ALA A 47 2.75 -21.77 0.27
N LEU A 48 2.66 -20.55 0.79
CA LEU A 48 1.96 -20.22 2.05
C LEU A 48 0.45 -20.46 2.00
N GLY A 49 -0.13 -20.55 0.80
CA GLY A 49 -1.53 -20.91 0.55
C GLY A 49 -1.84 -22.42 0.59
N LYS A 50 -0.84 -23.28 0.72
CA LYS A 50 -1.07 -24.73 0.78
C LYS A 50 -1.52 -25.17 2.18
N LYS A 51 -2.31 -26.24 2.22
CA LYS A 51 -2.69 -26.90 3.48
C LYS A 51 -1.46 -27.41 4.22
N ASN A 52 -1.50 -27.40 5.55
CA ASN A 52 -0.46 -27.95 6.42
C ASN A 52 0.92 -27.28 6.31
N VAL A 53 1.00 -26.05 5.80
CA VAL A 53 2.25 -25.28 5.81
C VAL A 53 2.46 -24.65 7.17
N TRP A 54 1.40 -24.17 7.81
CA TRP A 54 1.48 -23.53 9.11
C TRP A 54 1.38 -24.55 10.25
N LEU A 55 1.85 -24.16 11.42
CA LEU A 55 1.52 -24.87 12.66
C LEU A 55 0.00 -24.80 12.92
N PRO A 56 -0.62 -25.82 13.55
CA PRO A 56 -2.08 -25.90 13.72
C PRO A 56 -2.73 -24.66 14.35
N GLU A 57 -2.07 -24.04 15.31
CA GLU A 57 -2.52 -22.82 16.00
C GLU A 57 -2.54 -21.63 15.04
N VAL A 58 -1.55 -21.56 14.15
CA VAL A 58 -1.39 -20.50 13.16
C VAL A 58 -2.35 -20.71 12.00
N ASP A 59 -2.58 -21.94 11.56
CA ASP A 59 -3.65 -22.30 10.61
C ASP A 59 -5.03 -21.86 11.14
N SER A 60 -5.31 -22.12 12.43
CA SER A 60 -6.56 -21.71 13.08
C SER A 60 -6.69 -20.17 13.15
N LEU A 61 -5.59 -19.46 13.43
CA LEU A 61 -5.54 -18.00 13.41
C LEU A 61 -5.80 -17.46 11.99
N ASN A 62 -5.14 -18.02 10.99
CA ASN A 62 -5.28 -17.67 9.57
C ASN A 62 -6.72 -17.86 9.08
N ALA A 63 -7.35 -18.99 9.40
CA ALA A 63 -8.74 -19.26 9.07
C ALA A 63 -9.70 -18.21 9.68
N ASN A 64 -9.46 -17.79 10.92
CA ASN A 64 -10.25 -16.75 11.57
C ASN A 64 -10.08 -15.37 10.89
N ILE A 65 -8.87 -15.04 10.44
CA ILE A 65 -8.63 -13.80 9.69
C ILE A 65 -9.37 -13.82 8.35
N LEU A 66 -9.28 -14.92 7.58
CA LEU A 66 -10.01 -15.07 6.32
C LEU A 66 -11.52 -14.98 6.51
N LYS A 67 -12.05 -15.52 7.62
CA LYS A 67 -13.46 -15.37 7.99
C LYS A 67 -13.84 -13.90 8.24
N ASN A 68 -13.03 -13.14 8.98
CA ASN A 68 -13.28 -11.72 9.20
C ASN A 68 -13.24 -10.91 7.91
N LEU A 69 -12.29 -11.18 7.02
CA LEU A 69 -12.24 -10.54 5.70
C LEU A 69 -13.49 -10.84 4.88
N THR A 70 -14.02 -12.07 4.98
CA THR A 70 -15.27 -12.45 4.32
C THR A 70 -16.45 -11.64 4.86
N THR A 71 -16.55 -11.46 6.18
CA THR A 71 -17.59 -10.62 6.79
C THR A 71 -17.49 -9.16 6.32
N GLN A 72 -16.29 -8.58 6.27
CA GLN A 72 -16.10 -7.20 5.81
C GLN A 72 -16.49 -7.00 4.34
N VAL A 73 -16.16 -7.96 3.47
CA VAL A 73 -16.63 -7.95 2.07
C VAL A 73 -18.14 -8.08 2.01
N ALA A 74 -18.74 -8.97 2.80
CA ALA A 74 -20.18 -9.17 2.84
C ALA A 74 -20.94 -7.89 3.26
N GLU A 75 -20.44 -7.18 4.28
CA GLU A 75 -21.00 -5.89 4.70
C GLU A 75 -20.85 -4.84 3.60
N LYS A 76 -19.68 -4.75 2.96
CA LYS A 76 -19.41 -3.75 1.92
C LYS A 76 -20.24 -3.96 0.65
N TYR A 77 -20.46 -5.22 0.27
CA TYR A 77 -21.24 -5.60 -0.91
C TYR A 77 -22.63 -6.13 -0.54
N LEU A 78 -23.17 -5.75 0.63
CA LEU A 78 -24.44 -6.29 1.15
C LEU A 78 -25.57 -6.18 0.12
N THR A 79 -25.71 -5.04 -0.55
CA THR A 79 -26.75 -4.84 -1.59
C THR A 79 -26.55 -5.76 -2.78
N GLN A 80 -25.30 -6.03 -3.18
CA GLN A 80 -25.00 -6.99 -4.25
C GLN A 80 -25.28 -8.43 -3.82
N PHE A 81 -24.95 -8.79 -2.57
CA PHE A 81 -25.34 -10.09 -2.01
C PHE A 81 -26.86 -10.24 -1.90
N GLN A 82 -27.58 -9.21 -1.44
CA GLN A 82 -29.04 -9.19 -1.37
C GLN A 82 -29.64 -9.31 -2.77
N SER A 83 -29.14 -8.58 -3.76
CA SER A 83 -29.57 -8.68 -5.16
C SER A 83 -29.39 -10.10 -5.69
N ILE A 84 -28.22 -10.72 -5.53
CA ILE A 84 -28.00 -12.13 -5.94
C ILE A 84 -29.02 -13.09 -5.30
N LEU A 85 -29.45 -12.82 -4.06
CA LEU A 85 -30.37 -13.66 -3.32
C LEU A 85 -31.86 -13.36 -3.59
N GLN A 86 -32.20 -12.12 -3.98
CA GLN A 86 -33.58 -11.64 -4.06
C GLN A 86 -34.06 -11.35 -5.48
N ASP A 87 -33.16 -11.09 -6.44
CA ASP A 87 -33.49 -10.67 -7.80
C ASP A 87 -32.56 -11.37 -8.82
N PRO A 88 -33.07 -12.07 -9.85
CA PRO A 88 -32.21 -12.78 -10.81
C PRO A 88 -31.39 -11.86 -11.73
N ALA A 89 -31.55 -10.54 -11.62
CA ALA A 89 -30.70 -9.61 -12.34
C ALA A 89 -29.26 -9.66 -11.80
N PRO A 90 -28.24 -9.90 -12.65
CA PRO A 90 -26.86 -9.93 -12.20
C PRO A 90 -26.47 -8.56 -11.65
N ALA A 91 -26.01 -8.52 -10.40
CA ALA A 91 -25.53 -7.30 -9.78
C ALA A 91 -24.42 -6.66 -10.63
N LEU A 92 -24.54 -5.36 -10.89
CA LEU A 92 -23.56 -4.60 -11.66
C LEU A 92 -22.20 -4.66 -10.97
N SER A 93 -21.22 -5.30 -11.61
CA SER A 93 -19.86 -5.36 -11.08
C SER A 93 -19.26 -3.96 -11.04
N GLN A 94 -18.67 -3.60 -9.90
CA GLN A 94 -18.07 -2.29 -9.68
C GLN A 94 -16.76 -2.11 -10.46
N ASP A 95 -16.41 -0.85 -10.71
CA ASP A 95 -15.08 -0.50 -11.20
C ASP A 95 -14.02 -0.76 -10.13
N VAL A 96 -12.76 -0.93 -10.56
CA VAL A 96 -11.62 -1.18 -9.68
C VAL A 96 -10.58 -0.10 -9.86
N SER A 97 -10.00 0.37 -8.76
CA SER A 97 -8.89 1.31 -8.81
C SER A 97 -7.55 0.62 -8.55
N ILE A 98 -6.55 0.93 -9.37
CA ILE A 98 -5.14 0.79 -9.02
C ILE A 98 -4.64 2.18 -8.66
N VAL A 99 -4.20 2.35 -7.41
CA VAL A 99 -3.67 3.64 -6.93
C VAL A 99 -2.19 3.46 -6.63
N ARG A 100 -1.35 3.81 -7.61
CA ARG A 100 0.11 3.77 -7.54
C ARG A 100 0.63 4.97 -6.77
N GLY A 101 1.55 4.74 -5.85
CA GLY A 101 2.25 5.80 -5.15
C GLY A 101 2.93 5.34 -3.87
N ALA A 102 3.99 6.05 -3.49
CA ALA A 102 4.74 5.82 -2.27
C ALA A 102 3.85 5.85 -1.01
N PRO A 103 4.32 5.31 0.12
CA PRO A 103 3.66 5.51 1.41
C PRO A 103 3.39 6.99 1.66
N SER A 104 2.24 7.33 2.23
CA SER A 104 1.81 8.73 2.47
C SER A 104 1.60 9.61 1.24
N ALA A 105 1.57 9.07 0.01
CA ALA A 105 1.30 9.87 -1.19
C ALA A 105 -0.13 10.47 -1.24
N GLY A 106 -1.08 9.92 -0.47
CA GLY A 106 -2.48 10.36 -0.46
C GLY A 106 -3.43 9.41 -1.20
N LYS A 107 -3.10 8.12 -1.27
CA LYS A 107 -3.87 7.10 -2.01
C LYS A 107 -5.32 6.97 -1.55
N THR A 108 -5.59 7.18 -0.27
CA THR A 108 -6.92 7.03 0.36
C THR A 108 -8.02 7.83 -0.35
N THR A 109 -7.69 9.01 -0.90
CA THR A 109 -8.66 9.84 -1.63
C THR A 109 -9.30 9.09 -2.81
N PHE A 110 -8.54 8.24 -3.50
CA PHE A 110 -9.01 7.45 -4.65
C PHE A 110 -9.59 6.08 -4.28
N LEU A 111 -9.33 5.62 -3.05
CA LEU A 111 -9.82 4.33 -2.54
C LEU A 111 -11.12 4.48 -1.73
N THR A 112 -11.50 5.71 -1.41
CA THR A 112 -12.71 6.02 -0.65
C THR A 112 -13.93 5.42 -1.36
N GLY A 113 -14.74 4.66 -0.63
CA GLY A 113 -15.93 4.03 -1.18
C GLY A 113 -15.70 2.67 -1.84
N GLN A 114 -14.46 2.20 -2.02
CA GLN A 114 -14.15 0.86 -2.53
C GLN A 114 -13.87 -0.14 -1.39
N PHE A 115 -14.05 -1.44 -1.64
CA PHE A 115 -13.42 -2.47 -0.82
C PHE A 115 -11.94 -2.57 -1.21
N ALA A 116 -11.09 -1.78 -0.54
CA ALA A 116 -9.66 -1.78 -0.79
C ALA A 116 -8.93 -2.63 0.28
N LEU A 117 -8.54 -3.85 -0.08
CA LEU A 117 -7.85 -4.73 0.84
C LEU A 117 -6.40 -4.28 1.02
N ASN A 118 -6.06 -3.88 2.24
CA ASN A 118 -4.71 -3.45 2.62
C ASN A 118 -4.01 -4.57 3.42
N THR A 119 -2.75 -4.86 3.08
CA THR A 119 -1.95 -5.87 3.79
C THR A 119 -1.70 -5.48 5.25
N ASP A 120 -1.55 -4.19 5.57
CA ASP A 120 -1.33 -3.72 6.93
C ASP A 120 -2.55 -3.94 7.84
N VAL A 121 -3.77 -3.88 7.29
CA VAL A 121 -4.99 -4.25 8.03
C VAL A 121 -4.93 -5.73 8.44
N VAL A 122 -4.48 -6.60 7.54
CA VAL A 122 -4.30 -8.03 7.84
C VAL A 122 -3.19 -8.25 8.87
N LYS A 123 -2.05 -7.54 8.76
CA LYS A 123 -0.98 -7.60 9.77
C LYS A 123 -1.48 -7.18 11.16
N ASN A 124 -2.28 -6.12 11.24
CA ASN A 124 -2.91 -5.70 12.50
C ASN A 124 -3.84 -6.79 13.06
N MET A 125 -4.61 -7.48 12.20
CA MET A 125 -5.44 -8.61 12.63
C MET A 125 -4.61 -9.79 13.17
N ILE A 126 -3.42 -10.04 12.60
CA ILE A 126 -2.46 -11.04 13.09
C ILE A 126 -1.90 -10.60 14.44
N GLN A 127 -1.35 -9.38 14.54
CA GLN A 127 -0.77 -8.85 15.79
C GLN A 127 -1.77 -8.81 16.94
N ASN A 128 -3.04 -8.51 16.67
CA ASN A 128 -4.10 -8.56 17.68
C ASN A 128 -4.35 -9.96 18.25
N ARG A 129 -4.09 -11.01 17.46
CA ARG A 129 -4.28 -12.43 17.84
C ARG A 129 -2.99 -13.10 18.31
N MET A 130 -1.86 -12.54 17.91
CA MET A 130 -0.51 -12.93 18.25
C MET A 130 0.30 -11.70 18.76
N PRO A 131 -0.05 -11.15 19.95
CA PRO A 131 0.65 -9.99 20.51
C PRO A 131 2.13 -10.33 20.74
N GLY A 132 3.00 -9.34 20.50
CA GLY A 132 4.46 -9.49 20.62
C GLY A 132 5.19 -9.62 19.27
N THR A 133 4.47 -9.88 18.17
CA THR A 133 5.05 -9.85 16.82
C THR A 133 5.17 -8.44 16.24
N SER A 134 6.20 -8.18 15.45
CA SER A 134 6.39 -6.93 14.69
C SER A 134 5.71 -6.98 13.32
N MET A 135 5.42 -5.81 12.73
CA MET A 135 4.85 -5.69 11.39
C MET A 135 5.71 -6.34 10.31
N LEU A 136 7.04 -6.33 10.50
CA LEU A 136 7.98 -6.97 9.59
C LEU A 136 7.91 -8.50 9.71
N GLN A 137 7.81 -9.02 10.94
CA GLN A 137 7.71 -10.46 11.17
C GLN A 137 6.47 -11.02 10.48
N VAL A 138 5.32 -10.36 10.58
CA VAL A 138 4.05 -10.88 10.02
C VAL A 138 3.82 -10.47 8.55
N HIS A 139 4.82 -9.89 7.87
CA HIS A 139 4.61 -9.31 6.55
C HIS A 139 4.18 -10.33 5.49
N ASP A 140 4.96 -11.41 5.33
CA ASP A 140 4.71 -12.40 4.27
C ASP A 140 3.47 -13.24 4.60
N GLN A 141 3.21 -13.52 5.88
CA GLN A 141 1.95 -14.12 6.34
C GLN A 141 0.76 -13.24 5.93
N GLY A 142 0.83 -11.93 6.21
CA GLY A 142 -0.22 -10.98 5.83
C GLY A 142 -0.43 -10.91 4.31
N ALA A 143 0.65 -10.85 3.53
CA ALA A 143 0.60 -10.83 2.07
C ALA A 143 -0.01 -12.11 1.50
N ALA A 144 0.37 -13.28 2.04
CA ALA A 144 -0.19 -14.57 1.65
C ALA A 144 -1.69 -14.66 1.95
N LEU A 145 -2.13 -14.19 3.12
CA LEU A 145 -3.56 -14.16 3.48
C LEU A 145 -4.38 -13.25 2.55
N VAL A 146 -3.84 -12.07 2.20
CA VAL A 146 -4.45 -11.18 1.20
C VAL A 146 -4.63 -11.92 -0.13
N GLN A 147 -3.60 -12.60 -0.62
CA GLN A 147 -3.67 -13.34 -1.88
C GLN A 147 -4.63 -14.54 -1.82
N GLN A 148 -4.60 -15.31 -0.73
CA GLN A 148 -5.52 -16.44 -0.48
C GLN A 148 -6.97 -15.98 -0.42
N PHE A 149 -7.21 -14.75 0.06
CA PHE A 149 -8.55 -14.17 0.13
C PHE A 149 -9.03 -13.65 -1.23
N MET A 150 -8.23 -12.83 -1.90
CA MET A 150 -8.68 -12.08 -3.08
C MET A 150 -9.07 -13.00 -4.24
N SER A 151 -8.19 -13.89 -4.71
CA SER A 151 -8.47 -14.63 -5.95
C SER A 151 -9.72 -15.53 -5.87
N PRO A 152 -9.97 -16.30 -4.78
CA PRO A 152 -11.21 -17.05 -4.64
C PRO A 152 -12.45 -16.16 -4.50
N MET A 153 -12.32 -15.02 -3.80
CA MET A 153 -13.44 -14.11 -3.58
C MET A 153 -13.85 -13.41 -4.88
N GLU A 154 -12.88 -12.93 -5.66
CA GLU A 154 -13.12 -12.32 -6.97
C GLU A 154 -13.84 -13.28 -7.93
N LYS A 155 -13.43 -14.56 -7.93
CA LYS A 155 -14.10 -15.60 -8.71
C LYS A 155 -15.55 -15.84 -8.26
N ARG A 156 -15.80 -15.86 -6.94
CA ARG A 156 -17.14 -16.10 -6.38
C ARG A 156 -18.09 -14.92 -6.58
N LEU A 157 -17.56 -13.71 -6.47
CA LEU A 157 -18.32 -12.48 -6.69
C LEU A 157 -18.50 -12.15 -8.18
N GLY A 158 -17.69 -12.75 -9.06
CA GLY A 158 -17.67 -12.40 -10.48
C GLY A 158 -17.18 -10.96 -10.73
N GLN A 159 -16.38 -10.40 -9.82
CA GLN A 159 -15.83 -9.05 -9.96
C GLN A 159 -14.42 -8.94 -9.37
N PRO A 160 -13.54 -8.13 -9.97
CA PRO A 160 -12.24 -7.85 -9.39
C PRO A 160 -12.38 -7.00 -8.11
N LEU A 161 -11.50 -7.21 -7.13
CA LEU A 161 -11.46 -6.46 -5.88
C LEU A 161 -10.30 -5.46 -5.88
N THR A 162 -10.46 -4.31 -5.25
CA THR A 162 -9.36 -3.35 -5.12
C THR A 162 -8.37 -3.82 -4.05
N ARG A 163 -7.07 -3.71 -4.34
CA ARG A 163 -5.98 -3.92 -3.38
C ARG A 163 -5.25 -2.62 -3.15
N ASP A 164 -5.15 -2.21 -1.90
CA ASP A 164 -4.33 -1.08 -1.47
C ASP A 164 -2.88 -1.56 -1.34
N ALA A 165 -2.07 -1.24 -2.35
CA ALA A 165 -0.66 -1.54 -2.44
C ALA A 165 0.08 -0.34 -3.06
N LEU A 166 1.41 -0.42 -3.14
CA LEU A 166 2.23 0.68 -3.66
C LEU A 166 2.25 0.73 -5.19
N TYR A 167 2.22 -0.43 -5.85
CA TYR A 167 2.26 -0.60 -7.32
C TYR A 167 3.42 0.14 -8.00
N LEU A 168 4.61 0.11 -7.39
CA LEU A 168 5.74 0.91 -7.86
C LEU A 168 6.35 0.30 -9.13
N TRP A 169 6.32 -1.03 -9.26
CA TRP A 169 6.81 -1.75 -10.43
C TRP A 169 5.66 -2.18 -11.36
N PRO A 170 5.87 -2.24 -12.69
CA PRO A 170 4.88 -2.75 -13.63
C PRO A 170 4.36 -4.15 -13.26
N ASN A 171 5.24 -5.02 -12.78
CA ASN A 171 4.87 -6.38 -12.38
C ASN A 171 3.87 -6.41 -11.20
N ASP A 172 3.83 -5.38 -10.35
CA ASP A 172 2.92 -5.31 -9.21
C ASP A 172 1.45 -5.20 -9.63
N PHE A 173 1.19 -4.54 -10.76
CA PHE A 173 -0.16 -4.27 -11.24
C PHE A 173 -0.51 -5.02 -12.53
N ASN A 174 0.45 -5.47 -13.34
CA ASN A 174 0.18 -6.20 -14.58
C ASN A 174 -0.64 -7.47 -14.33
N GLN A 175 -0.33 -8.22 -13.26
CA GLN A 175 -1.14 -9.37 -12.87
C GLN A 175 -2.58 -8.95 -12.54
N LYS A 176 -2.76 -7.82 -11.85
CA LYS A 176 -4.07 -7.31 -11.49
C LYS A 176 -4.89 -6.87 -12.72
N ILE A 177 -4.25 -6.24 -13.69
CA ILE A 177 -4.88 -5.90 -14.98
C ILE A 177 -5.33 -7.17 -15.70
N ALA A 178 -4.48 -8.21 -15.73
CA ALA A 178 -4.83 -9.50 -16.33
C ALA A 178 -5.99 -10.19 -15.58
N ASP A 179 -6.08 -10.05 -14.25
CA ASP A 179 -7.19 -10.57 -13.46
C ASP A 179 -8.50 -9.86 -13.80
N ILE A 180 -8.47 -8.53 -13.95
CA ILE A 180 -9.62 -7.73 -14.40
C ILE A 180 -10.08 -8.18 -15.79
N ALA A 181 -9.15 -8.36 -16.73
CA ALA A 181 -9.44 -8.81 -18.09
C ALA A 181 -10.10 -10.20 -18.15
N ARG A 182 -9.79 -11.09 -17.20
CA ARG A 182 -10.41 -12.41 -17.09
C ARG A 182 -11.83 -12.37 -16.53
N LEU A 183 -12.13 -11.37 -15.71
CA LEU A 183 -13.42 -11.23 -15.03
C LEU A 183 -14.40 -10.31 -15.79
N SER A 184 -13.90 -9.42 -16.65
CA SER A 184 -14.74 -8.50 -17.41
C SER A 184 -14.17 -8.17 -18.79
N GLN A 185 -15.07 -8.11 -19.78
CA GLN A 185 -14.77 -7.63 -21.13
C GLN A 185 -14.88 -6.11 -21.27
N GLU A 186 -15.48 -5.43 -20.29
CA GLU A 186 -15.64 -3.98 -20.30
C GLU A 186 -14.45 -3.28 -19.63
N PRO A 187 -14.13 -2.03 -20.01
CA PRO A 187 -13.13 -1.24 -19.31
C PRO A 187 -13.61 -0.87 -17.90
N LYS A 188 -12.99 -1.47 -16.88
CA LYS A 188 -13.34 -1.28 -15.46
C LYS A 188 -12.25 -0.68 -14.60
N LEU A 189 -11.06 -0.46 -15.17
CA LEU A 189 -9.90 -0.02 -14.42
C LEU A 189 -9.80 1.51 -14.37
N HIS A 190 -9.78 2.08 -13.17
CA HIS A 190 -9.29 3.43 -12.91
C HIS A 190 -7.84 3.35 -12.44
N PHE A 191 -6.91 3.95 -13.16
CA PHE A 191 -5.49 3.94 -12.79
C PHE A 191 -5.04 5.32 -12.34
N HIS A 192 -4.70 5.46 -11.06
CA HIS A 192 -4.25 6.71 -10.47
C HIS A 192 -2.79 6.59 -10.04
N ASP A 193 -1.89 7.40 -10.61
CA ASP A 193 -0.49 7.51 -10.19
C ASP A 193 -0.28 8.84 -9.46
N ILE A 194 0.33 8.78 -8.29
CA ILE A 194 0.55 9.93 -7.42
C ILE A 194 2.04 10.02 -7.09
N GLN A 195 2.67 11.12 -7.50
CA GLN A 195 4.03 11.48 -7.11
C GLN A 195 4.03 12.64 -6.11
N VAL A 196 4.70 12.44 -4.98
CA VAL A 196 4.95 13.49 -3.98
C VAL A 196 6.45 13.57 -3.75
N ASP A 197 6.99 14.76 -3.50
CA ASP A 197 8.41 14.92 -3.19
C ASP A 197 8.77 14.24 -1.85
N LEU A 198 10.04 13.87 -1.69
CA LEU A 198 10.46 13.07 -0.55
C LEU A 198 10.32 13.80 0.79
N ALA A 199 10.56 15.10 0.84
CA ALA A 199 10.45 15.89 2.07
C ALA A 199 8.99 15.92 2.57
N THR A 200 8.04 16.16 1.67
CA THR A 200 6.61 16.12 1.98
C THR A 200 6.19 14.71 2.44
N LEU A 201 6.70 13.64 1.82
CA LEU A 201 6.44 12.27 2.29
C LEU A 201 6.98 12.05 3.71
N CYS A 202 8.18 12.53 4.02
CA CYS A 202 8.76 12.47 5.37
C CYS A 202 7.89 13.19 6.39
N CYS A 203 7.48 14.44 6.11
CA CYS A 203 6.58 15.21 6.97
C CYS A 203 5.26 14.49 7.22
N ARG A 204 4.67 13.88 6.17
CA ARG A 204 3.43 13.11 6.29
C ARG A 204 3.60 11.86 7.14
N ILE A 205 4.73 11.15 7.05
CA ILE A 205 5.05 10.03 7.94
C ILE A 205 5.19 10.51 9.38
N LEU A 206 5.93 11.58 9.66
CA LEU A 206 6.12 12.11 11.03
C LEU A 206 4.83 12.63 11.68
N LYS A 207 3.82 12.98 10.87
CA LYS A 207 2.48 13.35 11.32
C LYS A 207 1.61 12.14 11.69
N ARG A 208 1.92 10.94 11.18
CA ARG A 208 1.10 9.75 11.43
C ARG A 208 1.00 9.42 12.91
N GLY A 209 -0.14 8.83 13.26
CA GLY A 209 -0.31 8.17 14.55
C GLY A 209 0.47 6.85 14.60
N THR A 210 0.64 6.30 15.80
CA THR A 210 1.29 4.99 15.98
C THR A 210 0.43 3.80 15.54
N ASP A 211 -0.81 4.07 15.16
CA ASP A 211 -1.79 3.13 14.63
C ASP A 211 -1.70 2.97 13.10
N GLU A 212 -0.98 3.88 12.43
CA GLU A 212 -0.69 3.79 11.00
C GLU A 212 0.71 3.22 10.74
N ALA A 213 0.93 2.67 9.54
CA ALA A 213 2.26 2.18 9.17
C ALA A 213 3.29 3.31 9.15
N VAL A 214 4.31 3.20 9.99
CA VAL A 214 5.48 4.09 10.05
C VAL A 214 6.72 3.35 9.57
N MET A 215 7.70 4.08 9.03
CA MET A 215 8.94 3.53 8.50
C MET A 215 10.09 4.52 8.65
N ASP A 216 11.31 4.01 8.60
CA ASP A 216 12.50 4.86 8.58
C ASP A 216 12.73 5.52 7.21
N PHE A 217 13.71 6.42 7.17
CA PHE A 217 14.05 7.18 5.97
C PHE A 217 14.59 6.30 4.83
N ASN A 218 15.36 5.25 5.14
CA ASN A 218 15.95 4.39 4.11
C ASN A 218 14.87 3.61 3.36
N VAL A 219 13.90 3.06 4.07
CA VAL A 219 12.76 2.37 3.47
C VAL A 219 11.91 3.33 2.64
N LEU A 220 11.60 4.53 3.17
CA LEU A 220 10.77 5.50 2.45
C LEU A 220 11.46 6.01 1.17
N SER A 221 12.76 6.33 1.24
CA SER A 221 13.54 6.84 0.10
C SER A 221 13.71 5.80 -1.00
N GLN A 222 13.80 4.51 -0.65
CA GLN A 222 13.77 3.41 -1.64
C GLN A 222 12.44 3.37 -2.39
N PHE A 223 11.30 3.45 -1.69
CA PHE A 223 9.99 3.49 -2.34
C PHE A 223 9.78 4.74 -3.20
N PHE A 224 10.26 5.89 -2.73
CA PHE A 224 10.26 7.12 -3.52
C PHE A 224 11.06 6.96 -4.82
N SER A 225 12.28 6.43 -4.72
CA SER A 225 13.18 6.25 -5.87
C SER A 225 12.60 5.26 -6.88
N ALA A 226 12.14 4.10 -6.41
CA ALA A 226 11.46 3.10 -7.25
C ALA A 226 10.21 3.67 -7.94
N GLY A 227 9.46 4.53 -7.23
CA GLY A 227 8.30 5.22 -7.77
C GLY A 227 8.63 6.12 -8.96
N LEU A 228 9.80 6.78 -8.97
CA LEU A 228 10.28 7.60 -10.08
C LEU A 228 10.89 6.75 -11.20
N GLU A 229 11.82 5.86 -10.85
CA GLU A 229 12.57 5.01 -11.79
C GLU A 229 11.65 4.19 -12.69
N HIS A 230 10.59 3.62 -12.11
CA HIS A 230 9.70 2.73 -12.83
C HIS A 230 8.44 3.42 -13.37
N ARG A 231 8.30 4.76 -13.22
CA ARG A 231 7.11 5.46 -13.69
C ARG A 231 6.97 5.42 -15.21
N GLY A 232 8.01 5.76 -15.95
CA GLY A 232 8.00 5.68 -17.42
C GLY A 232 7.55 4.31 -17.93
N PRO A 233 8.23 3.22 -17.53
CA PRO A 233 7.80 1.85 -17.83
C PRO A 233 6.36 1.53 -17.39
N SER A 234 5.92 2.05 -16.24
CA SER A 234 4.55 1.84 -15.75
C SER A 234 3.52 2.51 -16.65
N ILE A 235 3.77 3.74 -17.10
CA ILE A 235 2.91 4.47 -18.04
C ILE A 235 2.77 3.71 -19.35
N GLU A 236 3.88 3.20 -19.89
CA GLU A 236 3.85 2.41 -21.12
C GLU A 236 3.08 1.09 -20.94
N SER A 237 3.24 0.41 -19.79
CA SER A 237 2.46 -0.80 -19.47
C SER A 237 0.96 -0.52 -19.41
N VAL A 238 0.56 0.62 -18.83
CA VAL A 238 -0.85 1.06 -18.79
C VAL A 238 -1.37 1.43 -20.18
N LYS A 239 -0.57 2.13 -21.01
CA LYS A 239 -0.94 2.42 -22.41
C LYS A 239 -1.14 1.14 -23.23
N ASN A 240 -0.35 0.11 -22.98
CA ASN A 240 -0.50 -1.20 -23.64
C ASN A 240 -1.76 -1.96 -23.17
N SER A 241 -2.41 -1.50 -22.09
CA SER A 241 -3.61 -2.10 -21.51
C SER A 241 -4.84 -1.19 -21.62
N GLN A 242 -4.87 -0.32 -22.64
CA GLN A 242 -5.92 0.70 -22.84
C GLN A 242 -7.33 0.14 -23.00
N ASP A 243 -7.47 -1.10 -23.47
CA ASP A 243 -8.73 -1.82 -23.61
C ASP A 243 -9.41 -2.11 -22.25
N ARG A 244 -8.63 -2.18 -21.16
CA ARG A 244 -9.13 -2.38 -19.79
C ARG A 244 -9.38 -1.09 -19.04
N LEU A 245 -8.80 0.00 -19.53
CA LEU A 245 -8.71 1.28 -18.84
C LEU A 245 -9.98 2.11 -19.05
N LYS A 246 -10.68 2.40 -17.97
CA LYS A 246 -11.75 3.39 -17.94
C LYS A 246 -11.16 4.79 -17.91
N GLU A 247 -10.22 5.05 -17.00
CA GLU A 247 -9.50 6.32 -16.93
C GLU A 247 -8.07 6.15 -16.40
N TYR A 248 -7.22 7.12 -16.73
CA TYR A 248 -5.89 7.27 -16.13
C TYR A 248 -5.69 8.69 -15.63
N SER A 249 -5.04 8.84 -14.48
CA SER A 249 -4.58 10.12 -13.97
C SER A 249 -3.18 10.00 -13.38
N LEU A 250 -2.29 10.92 -13.74
CA LEU A 250 -1.03 11.17 -13.06
C LEU A 250 -1.12 12.51 -12.34
N SER A 251 -0.91 12.51 -11.03
CA SER A 251 -0.79 13.71 -10.23
C SER A 251 0.61 13.85 -9.66
N ALA A 252 1.12 15.09 -9.59
CA ALA A 252 2.41 15.40 -8.98
C ALA A 252 2.27 16.53 -7.97
N TRP A 253 3.09 16.49 -6.93
CA TRP A 253 3.20 17.57 -5.97
C TRP A 253 3.96 18.77 -6.56
N ASN A 254 3.32 19.93 -6.57
CA ASN A 254 3.91 21.17 -7.09
C ASN A 254 4.63 22.02 -6.02
N GLY A 255 4.74 21.53 -4.79
CA GLY A 255 5.26 22.25 -3.62
C GLY A 255 4.16 22.66 -2.63
N GLN A 256 2.90 22.68 -3.05
CA GLN A 256 1.76 23.09 -2.21
C GLN A 256 0.63 22.07 -2.19
N GLN A 257 0.34 21.46 -3.35
CA GLN A 257 -0.72 20.49 -3.52
C GLN A 257 -0.40 19.49 -4.65
N ASN A 258 -1.15 18.39 -4.69
CA ASN A 258 -1.14 17.50 -5.83
C ASN A 258 -1.91 18.16 -7.00
N VAL A 259 -1.25 18.32 -8.14
CA VAL A 259 -1.86 18.83 -9.38
C VAL A 259 -1.91 17.73 -10.44
N LEU A 260 -2.90 17.80 -11.32
CA LEU A 260 -3.05 16.84 -12.42
C LEU A 260 -2.04 17.15 -13.53
N VAL A 261 -1.21 16.17 -13.87
CA VAL A 261 -0.07 16.31 -14.79
C VAL A 261 -0.31 15.59 -16.11
N ALA A 262 -0.95 14.43 -16.08
CA ALA A 262 -1.39 13.74 -17.29
C ALA A 262 -2.70 13.00 -17.01
N GLN A 263 -3.51 12.82 -18.05
CA GLN A 263 -4.78 12.11 -17.93
C GLN A 263 -5.15 11.36 -19.21
N ARG A 264 -5.94 10.30 -19.07
CA ARG A 264 -6.83 9.80 -20.11
C ARG A 264 -8.24 9.80 -19.52
N ALA A 265 -9.08 10.69 -20.02
CA ALA A 265 -10.45 10.84 -19.52
C ALA A 265 -11.30 9.59 -19.85
N PRO A 266 -12.40 9.34 -19.11
CA PRO A 266 -13.36 8.31 -19.45
C PRO A 266 -13.81 8.37 -20.90
N GLY A 267 -13.71 7.24 -21.62
CA GLY A 267 -14.11 7.13 -23.02
C GLY A 267 -13.14 7.75 -24.03
N ALA A 268 -12.10 8.46 -23.59
CA ALA A 268 -11.06 8.97 -24.48
C ALA A 268 -10.09 7.86 -24.88
N LYS A 269 -9.46 7.98 -26.05
CA LYS A 269 -8.37 7.09 -26.48
C LYS A 269 -7.01 7.62 -26.04
N ASP A 270 -6.83 8.93 -26.13
CA ASP A 270 -5.53 9.56 -26.00
C ASP A 270 -5.17 9.90 -24.54
N PHE A 271 -3.88 9.77 -24.25
CA PHE A 271 -3.27 10.32 -23.04
C PHE A 271 -2.87 11.76 -23.32
N VAL A 272 -3.36 12.68 -22.50
CA VAL A 272 -3.10 14.11 -22.60
C VAL A 272 -2.19 14.54 -21.46
N ILE A 273 -1.03 15.08 -21.80
CA ILE A 273 -0.13 15.75 -20.86
C ILE A 273 -0.64 17.17 -20.64
N LYS A 274 -0.89 17.53 -19.37
CA LYS A 274 -1.44 18.83 -18.96
C LYS A 274 -0.35 19.82 -18.58
N ASP A 275 0.75 19.33 -18.02
CA ASP A 275 1.91 20.12 -17.62
C ASP A 275 3.17 19.34 -18.01
N GLN A 276 3.83 19.76 -19.09
CA GLN A 276 5.02 19.06 -19.62
C GLN A 276 6.19 19.11 -18.63
N ALA A 277 6.40 20.24 -17.96
CA ALA A 277 7.53 20.41 -17.05
C ALA A 277 7.39 19.50 -15.82
N GLN A 278 6.20 19.43 -15.22
CA GLN A 278 5.93 18.50 -14.12
C GLN A 278 5.93 17.04 -14.58
N PHE A 279 5.46 16.76 -15.80
CA PHE A 279 5.48 15.42 -16.37
C PHE A 279 6.92 14.91 -16.52
N ASP A 280 7.79 15.70 -17.13
CA ASP A 280 9.20 15.34 -17.31
C ASP A 280 9.91 15.19 -15.95
N LYS A 281 9.60 16.06 -14.99
CA LYS A 281 10.15 15.98 -13.62
C LYS A 281 9.82 14.66 -12.91
N VAL A 282 8.70 14.01 -13.23
CA VAL A 282 8.29 12.76 -12.56
C VAL A 282 8.46 11.50 -13.40
N THR A 283 8.75 11.63 -14.70
CA THR A 283 8.88 10.50 -15.64
C THR A 283 10.26 10.35 -16.27
N ALA A 284 11.06 11.41 -16.34
CA ALA A 284 12.34 11.45 -17.05
C ALA A 284 13.54 11.79 -16.14
N ARG A 285 13.39 11.67 -14.81
CA ARG A 285 14.51 11.93 -13.88
C ARG A 285 15.55 10.83 -13.95
N ASP A 286 16.80 11.24 -14.10
CA ASP A 286 17.94 10.35 -14.02
C ASP A 286 18.25 9.95 -12.56
N SER A 287 18.85 8.78 -12.40
CA SER A 287 19.14 8.20 -11.08
C SER A 287 20.05 9.08 -10.21
N ARG A 288 20.97 9.87 -10.80
CA ARG A 288 21.83 10.77 -10.02
C ARG A 288 21.03 11.93 -9.44
N SER A 289 20.13 12.51 -10.21
CA SER A 289 19.22 13.55 -9.73
C SER A 289 18.29 13.06 -8.63
N VAL A 290 17.84 11.80 -8.69
CA VAL A 290 17.04 11.19 -7.61
C VAL A 290 17.89 11.01 -6.36
N GLN A 291 19.09 10.44 -6.47
CA GLN A 291 20.00 10.25 -5.34
C GLN A 291 20.40 11.58 -4.68
N ALA A 292 20.63 12.63 -5.47
CA ALA A 292 20.93 13.96 -4.95
C ALA A 292 19.78 14.53 -4.10
N GLU A 293 18.52 14.34 -4.51
CA GLU A 293 17.37 14.70 -3.66
C GLU A 293 17.31 13.86 -2.41
N VAL A 294 17.52 12.54 -2.52
CA VAL A 294 17.54 11.65 -1.35
C VAL A 294 18.56 12.12 -0.33
N GLU A 295 19.80 12.41 -0.74
CA GLU A 295 20.84 12.90 0.18
C GLU A 295 20.55 14.31 0.71
N SER A 296 20.01 15.20 -0.12
CA SER A 296 19.61 16.53 0.34
C SER A 296 18.53 16.46 1.41
N VAL A 297 17.50 15.63 1.21
CA VAL A 297 16.40 15.49 2.17
C VAL A 297 16.86 14.72 3.40
N ARG A 298 17.69 13.68 3.26
CA ARG A 298 18.26 12.92 4.39
C ARG A 298 18.86 13.86 5.44
N ASN A 299 19.63 14.83 4.97
CA ASN A 299 20.43 15.74 5.79
C ASN A 299 19.71 17.04 6.15
N THR A 300 18.48 17.27 5.68
CA THR A 300 17.70 18.46 6.04
C THR A 300 17.36 18.40 7.52
N VAL A 301 17.73 19.46 8.25
CA VAL A 301 17.38 19.64 9.65
C VAL A 301 15.96 20.18 9.75
N ILE A 302 15.15 19.54 10.60
CA ILE A 302 13.81 20.01 10.93
C ILE A 302 13.96 21.12 11.96
N ASP A 303 14.14 22.36 11.51
CA ASP A 303 14.23 23.55 12.35
C ASP A 303 13.00 24.46 12.16
N ALA A 304 12.91 25.53 12.97
CA ALA A 304 11.81 26.48 12.86
C ALA A 304 11.65 27.08 11.44
N PRO A 305 12.73 27.52 10.75
CA PRO A 305 12.65 27.96 9.35
C PRO A 305 12.07 26.92 8.40
N PHE A 306 12.50 25.66 8.49
CA PHE A 306 11.95 24.58 7.67
C PHE A 306 10.45 24.38 7.94
N ILE A 307 10.06 24.32 9.22
CA ILE A 307 8.65 24.12 9.61
C ILE A 307 7.78 25.26 9.10
N GLU A 308 8.24 26.51 9.24
CA GLU A 308 7.54 27.68 8.73
C GLU A 308 7.37 27.60 7.22
N ALA A 309 8.45 27.36 6.47
CA ALA A 309 8.42 27.25 5.01
C ALA A 309 7.51 26.12 4.52
N PHE A 310 7.55 24.94 5.17
CA PHE A 310 6.72 23.80 4.80
C PHE A 310 5.23 24.02 5.10
N THR A 311 4.90 24.72 6.20
CA THR A 311 3.51 24.89 6.64
C THR A 311 2.83 26.13 6.08
N ALA A 312 3.59 27.15 5.67
CA ALA A 312 3.10 28.40 5.08
C ALA A 312 2.07 28.23 3.94
N PRO A 313 2.24 27.32 2.96
CA PRO A 313 1.28 27.18 1.86
C PRO A 313 0.05 26.33 2.22
N LEU A 314 -0.03 25.75 3.42
CA LEU A 314 -1.07 24.80 3.79
C LEU A 314 -2.29 25.50 4.42
N PRO A 315 -3.51 24.92 4.31
CA PRO A 315 -4.67 25.43 5.03
C PRO A 315 -4.44 25.49 6.56
N PRO A 316 -5.00 26.46 7.30
CA PRO A 316 -4.66 26.70 8.71
C PRO A 316 -4.71 25.47 9.63
N ALA A 317 -5.75 24.63 9.48
CA ALA A 317 -5.88 23.41 10.27
C ALA A 317 -4.78 22.38 9.94
N GLN A 318 -4.38 22.26 8.67
CA GLN A 318 -3.30 21.38 8.25
C GLN A 318 -1.94 21.93 8.69
N ALA A 319 -1.71 23.22 8.50
CA ALA A 319 -0.49 23.91 8.93
C ALA A 319 -0.25 23.72 10.44
N SER A 320 -1.29 23.92 11.26
CA SER A 320 -1.22 23.69 12.71
C SER A 320 -0.87 22.24 13.06
N ALA A 321 -1.54 21.26 12.43
CA ALA A 321 -1.31 19.85 12.69
C ALA A 321 0.11 19.39 12.28
N PHE A 322 0.61 19.84 11.12
CA PHE A 322 1.98 19.57 10.69
C PHE A 322 3.00 20.27 11.56
N GLY A 323 2.79 21.55 11.90
CA GLY A 323 3.69 22.29 12.79
C GLY A 323 3.83 21.62 14.16
N ALA A 324 2.72 21.18 14.76
CA ALA A 324 2.74 20.46 16.02
C ALA A 324 3.45 19.09 15.93
N ALA A 325 3.27 18.37 14.83
CA ALA A 325 3.94 17.08 14.61
C ALA A 325 5.44 17.22 14.43
N LEU A 326 5.88 18.17 13.60
CA LEU A 326 7.29 18.38 13.24
C LEU A 326 8.12 18.95 14.40
N ARG A 327 7.56 19.86 15.22
CA ARG A 327 8.24 20.41 16.41
C ARG A 327 8.69 19.34 17.42
N ARG A 328 8.08 18.15 17.41
CA ARG A 328 8.50 17.02 18.26
C ARG A 328 9.89 16.49 17.91
N TYR A 329 10.39 16.83 16.73
CA TYR A 329 11.68 16.40 16.19
C TYR A 329 12.57 17.60 15.84
N GLU A 330 12.28 18.77 16.41
CA GLU A 330 13.06 19.98 16.13
C GLU A 330 14.54 19.78 16.45
N GLY A 331 15.41 20.24 15.56
CA GLY A 331 16.88 20.07 15.65
C GLY A 331 17.40 18.71 15.18
N GLN A 332 16.53 17.79 14.75
CA GLN A 332 16.93 16.51 14.14
C GLN A 332 16.90 16.60 12.62
N THR A 333 17.73 15.79 11.96
CA THR A 333 17.59 15.52 10.52
C THR A 333 16.38 14.62 10.25
N PHE A 334 15.89 14.59 9.00
CA PHE A 334 14.82 13.64 8.64
C PHE A 334 15.19 12.18 8.91
N GLU A 335 16.44 11.77 8.66
CA GLU A 335 16.89 10.42 8.96
C GLU A 335 16.73 10.08 10.45
N GLN A 336 17.19 10.98 11.33
CA GLN A 336 17.09 10.82 12.78
C GLN A 336 15.62 10.83 13.24
N ALA A 337 14.83 11.78 12.76
CA ALA A 337 13.43 11.94 13.13
C ALA A 337 12.59 10.72 12.73
N LEU A 338 12.73 10.22 11.50
CA LEU A 338 11.99 9.03 11.04
C LEU A 338 12.46 7.76 11.77
N LYS A 339 13.77 7.62 12.04
CA LYS A 339 14.28 6.51 12.84
C LYS A 339 13.69 6.51 14.25
N GLN A 340 13.64 7.67 14.91
CA GLN A 340 13.00 7.81 16.22
C GLN A 340 11.49 7.53 16.14
N HIS A 341 10.80 8.05 15.12
CA HIS A 341 9.37 7.88 14.96
C HIS A 341 8.98 6.42 14.72
N ALA A 342 9.73 5.70 13.88
CA ALA A 342 9.49 4.29 13.57
C ALA A 342 9.66 3.36 14.78
N GLN A 343 10.38 3.80 15.83
CA GLN A 343 10.54 3.06 17.09
C GLN A 343 9.38 3.28 18.07
N ARG A 344 8.47 4.23 17.81
CA ARG A 344 7.33 4.47 18.69
C ARG A 344 6.39 3.27 18.61
N LYS A 345 6.22 2.58 19.74
CA LYS A 345 5.23 1.51 19.85
C LYS A 345 3.82 2.10 19.85
N PRO A 346 2.83 1.41 19.28
CA PRO A 346 1.43 1.75 19.48
C PRO A 346 1.18 1.92 20.97
N VAL A 347 0.68 3.07 21.39
CA VAL A 347 0.05 3.16 22.71
C VAL A 347 -1.15 2.23 22.60
N THR A 348 -1.06 1.05 23.20
CA THR A 348 -2.18 0.11 23.30
C THR A 348 -3.25 0.77 24.18
N THR A 349 -4.05 1.66 23.60
CA THR A 349 -5.41 1.87 24.08
C THR A 349 -6.08 0.53 23.87
N SER A 350 -6.29 -0.19 24.98
CA SER A 350 -7.00 -1.45 25.00
C SER A 350 -8.30 -1.32 24.21
N VAL A 351 -8.79 -2.42 23.64
CA VAL A 351 -10.11 -2.43 22.98
C VAL A 351 -11.17 -1.85 23.91
N ALA A 352 -11.05 -2.09 25.23
CA ALA A 352 -11.89 -1.47 26.24
C ALA A 352 -11.81 0.06 26.24
N ALA A 353 -10.64 0.68 26.13
CA ALA A 353 -10.49 2.13 26.06
C ALA A 353 -11.10 2.74 24.79
N ARG A 354 -11.02 2.05 23.64
CA ARG A 354 -11.62 2.50 22.38
C ARG A 354 -13.14 2.37 22.37
N VAL A 355 -13.66 1.28 22.93
CA VAL A 355 -15.09 1.06 23.12
C VAL A 355 -15.65 2.08 24.11
N LEU A 356 -14.96 2.35 25.23
CA LEU A 356 -15.37 3.38 26.19
C LEU A 356 -15.39 4.78 25.57
N ALA A 357 -14.38 5.16 24.79
CA ALA A 357 -14.36 6.45 24.09
C ALA A 357 -15.50 6.62 23.06
N SER A 358 -16.03 5.52 22.53
CA SER A 358 -17.16 5.51 21.59
C SER A 358 -18.53 5.50 22.28
N VAL A 359 -18.55 5.30 23.60
CA VAL A 359 -19.77 5.13 24.42
C VAL A 359 -20.02 6.31 25.34
N VAL A 360 -19.06 7.24 25.54
CA VAL A 360 -19.33 8.48 26.28
C VAL A 360 -20.11 9.43 25.37
N PRO A 361 -21.38 9.75 25.67
CA PRO A 361 -22.09 10.81 24.97
C PRO A 361 -21.51 12.14 25.42
N GLY A 362 -21.16 12.99 24.45
CA GLY A 362 -21.02 14.44 24.66
C GLY A 362 -22.37 15.11 24.55
#